data_AF-A0A7J6W002-F1
#
_entry.id   AF-A0A7J6W002-F1
#
_cell.length_a   1.000
_cell.length_b   1.000
_cell.length_c   1.000
_cell.angle_alpha   90.00
_cell.angle_beta   90.00
_cell.angle_gamma   90.00
#
_symmetry.space_group_name_H-M   'P 1'
#
loop_
_entity.id
_entity.type
_entity.pdbx_description
1 polymer ?
#
loop_
_entity_poly.entity_id
_entity_poly.type
_entity_poly.pdbx_seq_one_letter_code
_entity_poly.pdbx_strand_id
1 'polypeptide(L)'
;MALDRWESRLEDLFQGRPYDMLDATLSDTVEKFPVDIQVHPLDLKKSRYRNIDELYIYCYYVVGTIGLMSVPVMGIAPESHATTKVYNDALALGIANQLTNGDVGKE
;
A
#
# COMPACT_ATOMS: atom_id res chain seq x y z
N MET A 1 19.71 10.26 5.62
CA MET A 1 20.28 9.20 4.75
C MET A 1 19.23 8.82 3.69
N ALA A 2 19.55 8.05 2.65
CA ALA A 2 18.73 7.90 1.44
C ALA A 2 17.19 7.75 1.62
N LEU A 3 16.72 7.14 2.71
CA LEU A 3 15.30 7.05 3.08
C LEU A 3 14.63 8.43 3.26
N ASP A 4 15.25 9.36 3.98
CA ASP A 4 14.70 10.71 4.19
C ASP A 4 14.51 11.45 2.84
N ARG A 5 15.40 11.18 1.87
CA ARG A 5 15.29 11.72 0.51
C ARG A 5 14.13 11.09 -0.25
N TRP A 6 13.90 9.79 -0.09
CA TRP A 6 12.75 9.09 -0.69
C TRP A 6 11.43 9.52 -0.07
N GLU A 7 11.38 9.70 1.25
CA GLU A 7 10.21 10.19 1.97
C GLU A 7 9.86 11.62 1.51
N SER A 8 10.84 12.54 1.49
CA SER A 8 10.63 13.89 0.98
C SER A 8 10.17 13.92 -0.48
N ARG A 9 10.75 13.07 -1.34
CA ARG A 9 10.33 12.95 -2.75
C ARG A 9 8.90 12.43 -2.88
N LEU A 10 8.51 11.51 -2.00
CA LEU A 10 7.16 10.95 -1.98
C LEU A 10 6.13 11.99 -1.49
N GLU A 11 6.46 12.76 -0.46
CA GLU A 11 5.62 13.89 -0.01
C GLU A 11 5.44 14.93 -1.12
N ASP A 12 6.52 15.29 -1.82
CA ASP A 12 6.46 16.22 -2.95
C ASP A 12 5.56 15.70 -4.09
N LEU A 13 5.64 14.41 -4.41
CA LEU A 13 4.79 13.73 -5.40
C LEU A 13 3.31 13.84 -5.04
N PHE A 14 2.95 13.58 -3.77
CA PHE A 14 1.57 13.73 -3.28
C PHE A 14 1.06 15.16 -3.28
N GLN A 15 1.97 16.14 -3.25
CA GLN A 15 1.65 17.56 -3.33
C GLN A 15 1.73 18.11 -4.76
N GLY A 16 1.85 17.25 -5.78
CA GLY A 16 1.87 17.68 -7.19
C GLY A 16 3.20 18.28 -7.65
N ARG A 17 4.31 17.99 -6.95
CA ARG A 17 5.66 18.50 -7.25
C ARG A 17 6.59 17.36 -7.69
N PRO A 18 6.42 16.79 -8.89
CA PRO A 18 7.23 15.65 -9.33
C PRO A 18 8.69 16.06 -9.59
N TYR A 19 9.63 15.19 -9.22
CA TYR A 19 11.06 15.39 -9.51
C TYR A 19 11.45 14.90 -10.92
N ASP A 20 10.82 13.83 -11.41
CA ASP A 20 11.04 13.28 -12.74
C ASP A 20 9.75 12.78 -13.41
N MET A 21 9.89 12.15 -14.58
CA MET A 21 8.77 11.67 -15.38
C MET A 21 7.97 10.54 -14.71
N LEU A 22 8.61 9.71 -13.89
CA LEU A 22 7.92 8.66 -13.15
C LEU A 22 7.06 9.27 -12.05
N ASP A 23 7.61 10.25 -11.32
CA ASP A 23 6.86 10.99 -10.31
C ASP A 23 5.68 11.73 -10.93
N ALA A 24 5.87 12.35 -12.10
CA ALA A 24 4.81 13.08 -12.78
C ALA A 24 3.66 12.15 -13.18
N THR A 25 3.98 10.95 -13.67
CA THR A 25 2.97 9.95 -14.05
C THR A 25 2.22 9.42 -12.84
N LEU A 26 2.91 9.19 -11.73
CA LEU A 26 2.28 8.72 -10.49
C LEU A 26 1.44 9.83 -9.85
N SER A 27 1.90 11.07 -9.86
CA SER A 27 1.17 12.24 -9.34
C SER A 27 -0.14 12.44 -10.12
N ASP A 28 -0.12 12.36 -11.45
CA ASP A 28 -1.33 12.39 -12.30
C ASP A 28 -2.29 11.23 -12.00
N THR A 29 -1.77 10.05 -11.69
CA THR A 29 -2.59 8.88 -11.30
C THR A 29 -3.27 9.11 -9.95
N VAL A 30 -2.53 9.62 -8.96
CA VAL A 30 -3.07 9.92 -7.61
C VAL A 30 -4.10 11.05 -7.66
N GLU A 31 -3.94 12.03 -8.55
CA GLU A 31 -4.94 13.09 -8.75
C GLU A 31 -6.25 12.53 -9.32
N LYS A 32 -6.16 11.62 -10.30
CA LYS A 32 -7.33 10.98 -10.93
C LYS A 32 -8.02 9.96 -10.03
N PHE A 33 -7.25 9.29 -9.20
CA PHE A 33 -7.70 8.25 -8.29
C PHE A 33 -7.26 8.66 -6.89
N PRO A 34 -8.07 9.42 -6.13
CA PRO A 34 -7.68 9.87 -4.80
C PRO A 34 -7.45 8.66 -3.91
N VAL A 35 -6.18 8.43 -3.60
CA VAL A 35 -5.72 7.30 -2.80
C VAL A 35 -5.18 7.83 -1.47
N ASP A 36 -5.70 7.34 -0.35
CA ASP A 36 -5.12 7.60 0.97
C ASP A 36 -3.93 6.66 1.21
N ILE A 37 -2.71 7.20 1.08
CA ILE A 37 -1.47 6.43 1.17
C ILE A 37 -0.81 6.72 2.51
N GLN A 38 -0.84 5.74 3.41
CA GLN A 38 -0.12 5.81 4.69
C GLN A 38 1.12 4.92 4.66
N VAL A 39 2.29 5.54 4.52
CA VAL A 39 3.58 4.85 4.53
C VAL A 39 3.99 4.55 5.96
N HIS A 40 4.35 3.30 6.25
CA HIS A 40 4.77 2.87 7.58
C HIS A 40 6.21 2.35 7.57
N PRO A 41 7.12 2.87 8.41
CA PRO A 41 8.55 2.52 8.41
C PRO A 41 8.87 1.19 9.13
N LEU A 42 7.88 0.29 9.24
CA LEU A 42 7.97 -0.95 10.03
C LEU A 42 9.09 -1.88 9.57
N ASP A 43 9.41 -1.87 8.27
CA ASP A 43 10.38 -2.76 7.66
C ASP A 43 11.84 -2.44 8.02
N LEU A 44 12.11 -1.25 8.57
CA LEU A 44 13.48 -0.78 8.81
C LEU A 44 14.12 -1.33 10.09
N LYS A 45 13.35 -1.94 10.99
CA LYS A 45 13.82 -2.23 12.36
C LYS A 45 13.46 -3.61 12.90
N LYS A 46 12.67 -4.41 12.18
CA LYS A 46 12.01 -5.57 12.74
C LYS A 46 12.43 -6.84 12.03
N SER A 47 13.14 -7.71 12.74
CA SER A 47 13.70 -8.96 12.20
C SER A 47 12.90 -10.21 12.57
N ARG A 48 11.88 -10.09 13.44
CA ARG A 48 11.01 -11.21 13.82
C ARG A 48 9.72 -10.73 14.47
N TYR A 49 8.62 -11.41 14.15
CA TYR A 49 7.31 -11.22 14.79
C TYR A 49 7.18 -12.17 15.99
N ARG A 50 6.69 -11.65 17.12
CA ARG A 50 6.48 -12.38 18.37
C ARG A 50 5.29 -13.34 18.28
N ASN A 51 4.27 -12.97 17.51
CA ASN A 51 3.05 -13.75 17.33
C ASN A 51 2.36 -13.43 15.99
N ILE A 52 1.30 -14.18 15.69
CA ILE A 52 0.55 -14.04 14.45
C ILE A 52 -0.16 -12.68 14.32
N ASP A 53 -0.60 -12.08 15.42
CA ASP A 53 -1.26 -10.77 15.42
C ASP A 53 -0.29 -9.67 14.99
N GLU A 54 0.95 -9.74 15.46
CA GLU A 54 2.01 -8.79 15.10
C GLU A 54 2.43 -8.95 13.62
N LEU A 55 2.43 -10.19 13.12
CA LEU A 55 2.63 -10.46 11.69
C LEU A 55 1.45 -9.95 10.84
N TYR A 56 0.22 -10.10 11.33
CA TYR A 56 -0.97 -9.61 10.65
C TYR A 56 -0.95 -8.08 10.51
N ILE A 57 -0.60 -7.37 11.59
CA ILE A 57 -0.43 -5.91 11.58
C ILE A 57 0.64 -5.50 10.57
N TYR A 58 1.75 -6.23 10.48
CA TYR A 58 2.76 -5.96 9.47
C TYR A 58 2.23 -6.15 8.04
N CYS A 59 1.54 -7.26 7.75
CA CYS A 59 0.96 -7.51 6.44
C CYS A 59 -0.08 -6.45 6.05
N TYR A 60 -0.86 -5.99 7.03
CA TYR A 60 -1.82 -4.88 6.86
C TYR A 60 -1.12 -3.60 6.39
N TYR A 61 -0.01 -3.22 7.04
CA TYR A 61 0.70 -1.98 6.69
C TYR A 61 1.46 -2.05 5.37
N VAL A 62 2.06 -3.20 5.04
CA VAL A 62 2.91 -3.33 3.84
C VAL A 62 2.10 -3.60 2.58
N VAL A 63 1.11 -4.48 2.63
CA VAL A 63 0.36 -4.93 1.43
C VAL A 63 -1.13 -4.66 1.54
N GLY A 64 -1.68 -4.60 2.76
CA GLY A 64 -3.07 -4.25 2.96
C GLY A 64 -3.41 -2.85 2.43
N THR A 65 -2.53 -1.88 2.65
CA THR A 65 -2.61 -0.53 2.07
C THR A 65 -2.58 -0.57 0.55
N ILE A 66 -1.65 -1.31 -0.08
CA ILE A 66 -1.59 -1.49 -1.54
C ILE A 66 -2.91 -2.04 -2.11
N GLY A 67 -3.54 -3.00 -1.42
CA GLY A 67 -4.85 -3.55 -1.79
C GLY A 67 -5.92 -2.46 -1.85
N LEU A 68 -6.02 -1.63 -0.81
CA LEU A 68 -6.95 -0.49 -0.76
C LEU A 68 -6.66 0.54 -1.85
N MET A 69 -5.37 0.84 -2.07
CA MET A 69 -4.91 1.80 -3.06
C MET A 69 -5.23 1.38 -4.51
N SER A 70 -5.38 0.08 -4.75
CA SER A 70 -5.66 -0.46 -6.08
C SER A 70 -7.14 -0.44 -6.44
N VAL A 71 -8.05 -0.38 -5.45
CA VAL A 71 -9.51 -0.45 -5.69
C VAL A 71 -10.00 0.68 -6.60
N PRO A 72 -9.64 1.97 -6.38
CA PRO A 72 -10.08 3.05 -7.26
C PRO A 72 -9.56 2.90 -8.70
N VAL A 73 -8.35 2.34 -8.86
CA VAL A 73 -7.69 2.15 -10.16
C VAL A 73 -8.32 0.98 -10.93
N MET A 74 -8.57 -0.15 -10.25
CA MET A 74 -9.23 -1.32 -10.86
C MET A 74 -10.72 -1.06 -11.13
N GLY A 75 -11.34 -0.17 -10.34
CA GLY A 75 -12.76 0.14 -10.43
C GLY A 75 -13.64 -0.98 -9.88
N ILE A 76 -14.93 -0.66 -9.73
CA ILE A 76 -15.97 -1.62 -9.38
C ILE A 76 -16.87 -1.76 -10.60
N ALA A 77 -17.09 -2.99 -11.04
CA ALA A 77 -17.94 -3.26 -12.19
C ALA A 77 -19.36 -2.69 -11.98
N PRO A 78 -19.98 -2.03 -12.97
CA PRO A 78 -21.29 -1.36 -12.80
C PRO A 78 -22.42 -2.27 -12.32
N GLU A 79 -22.38 -3.55 -12.70
CA GLU A 79 -23.31 -4.60 -12.32
C GLU A 79 -23.03 -5.21 -10.94
N SER A 80 -21.93 -4.81 -10.30
CA SER A 80 -21.55 -5.32 -9.00
C SER A 80 -22.49 -4.82 -7.91
N HIS A 81 -23.01 -5.74 -7.11
CA HIS A 81 -23.71 -5.41 -5.86
C HIS A 81 -22.74 -5.17 -4.69
N ALA A 82 -21.44 -5.10 -4.96
CA ALA A 82 -20.44 -4.87 -3.92
C ALA A 82 -20.63 -3.49 -3.30
N THR A 83 -20.82 -3.49 -1.97
CA THR A 83 -20.86 -2.29 -1.16
C THR A 83 -19.44 -1.91 -0.72
N THR A 84 -19.31 -1.10 0.34
CA THR A 84 -18.03 -0.84 1.02
C THR A 84 -17.25 -2.10 1.42
N LYS A 85 -17.90 -3.27 1.42
CA LYS A 85 -17.26 -4.58 1.60
C LYS A 85 -16.11 -4.85 0.62
N VAL A 86 -16.12 -4.28 -0.59
CA VAL A 86 -15.05 -4.47 -1.58
C VAL A 86 -13.67 -4.06 -1.05
N TYR A 87 -13.62 -3.02 -0.21
CA TYR A 87 -12.37 -2.56 0.41
C TYR A 87 -11.86 -3.56 1.44
N ASN A 88 -12.75 -4.20 2.21
CA ASN A 88 -12.39 -5.26 3.14
C ASN A 88 -11.89 -6.52 2.40
N ASP A 89 -12.53 -6.85 1.28
CA ASP A 89 -12.14 -8.00 0.46
C ASP A 89 -10.77 -7.75 -0.21
N ALA A 90 -10.51 -6.53 -0.71
CA ALA A 90 -9.21 -6.12 -1.24
C ALA A 90 -8.12 -6.13 -0.18
N LEU A 91 -8.43 -5.68 1.04
CA LEU A 91 -7.52 -5.75 2.18
C LEU A 91 -7.17 -7.19 2.54
N ALA A 92 -8.18 -8.07 2.63
CA ALA A 92 -7.99 -9.48 2.93
C ALA A 92 -7.14 -10.18 1.85
N LEU A 93 -7.36 -9.85 0.58
CA LEU A 93 -6.55 -10.36 -0.53
C LEU A 93 -5.09 -9.92 -0.42
N GLY A 94 -4.82 -8.65 -0.14
CA GLY A 94 -3.47 -8.14 0.05
C GLY A 94 -2.72 -8.85 1.19
N ILE A 95 -3.40 -9.02 2.33
CA ILE A 95 -2.84 -9.75 3.49
C ILE A 95 -2.60 -11.22 3.14
N ALA A 96 -3.55 -11.89 2.48
CA ALA A 96 -3.39 -13.28 2.07
C ALA A 96 -2.20 -13.46 1.13
N ASN A 97 -2.05 -12.60 0.12
CA ASN A 97 -0.91 -12.61 -0.80
C ASN A 97 0.41 -12.46 -0.04
N GLN A 98 0.47 -11.55 0.93
CA GLN A 98 1.68 -11.35 1.72
C GLN A 98 2.00 -12.58 2.59
N LEU A 99 0.99 -13.20 3.21
CA LEU A 99 1.18 -14.43 3.98
C LEU A 99 1.63 -15.61 3.10
N THR A 100 1.22 -15.64 1.84
CA THR A 100 1.62 -16.70 0.88
C THR A 100 2.98 -16.46 0.23
N ASN A 101 3.50 -15.23 0.23
CA ASN A 101 4.88 -14.94 -0.14
C ASN A 101 5.78 -15.64 0.90
N GLY A 102 6.19 -16.87 0.61
CA GLY A 102 6.86 -17.80 1.54
C GLY A 102 8.21 -17.33 2.10
N ASP A 103 8.58 -16.07 1.90
CA ASP A 103 9.74 -15.39 2.46
C ASP A 103 9.41 -14.59 3.74
N VAL A 104 8.12 -14.31 4.00
CA VAL A 104 7.67 -13.56 5.20
C VAL A 104 7.98 -14.29 6.52
N GLY A 105 8.23 -15.60 6.47
CA GLY A 105 8.64 -16.41 7.61
C GLY A 105 10.10 -16.89 7.58
N LYS A 106 10.94 -16.41 6.65
CA LYS A 106 12.31 -16.90 6.46
C LYS A 106 13.39 -16.10 7.20
N GLU A 107 13.03 -15.22 8.13
CA GLU A 107 13.98 -14.55 9.04
C GLU A 107 14.14 -15.27 10.39
#